data_AF-A0A7W0YKY0-F1
#
_entry.id   AF-A0A7W0YKY0-F1
#
_cell.length_a   1.000
_cell.length_b   1.000
_cell.length_c   1.000
_cell.angle_alpha   90.00
_cell.angle_beta   90.00
_cell.angle_gamma   90.00
#
_symmetry.space_group_name_H-M   'P 1'
#
loop_
_entity.id
_entity.type
_entity.pdbx_description
1 polymer ?
#
loop_
_entity_poly.entity_id
_entity_poly.type
_entity_poly.pdbx_seq_one_letter_code
_entity_poly.pdbx_strand_id
1 'polypeptide(L)'
;IGPRRYGKTSLLHAAQARAESRGIVVLRYDAERYESLDLLAEALLTGAARALAGPIDRAGDLLARVAAKLKPHVTYDVSNQQLSLSLGIERTAASELPILADALDTVEKLASHAKRPAAVILDEFQHVVEARGATAERQIRAVVQRHRHVGYIFAGSATRLLADMTSDAGRAFYKMGARLFIGPLPAEEFKAFLHAGFAQSKLKSTPEGVDAILELAEEVPYSVQRLAHACWEMLRVEPARQLDREAVTGALRQVLMQENPAYTQLWNSLTQVQKRAAKAVVLERGLALQSADVSRRYRIPTASMQKALGALDRRGVIREEALVGRVRWRLEDPLFGAWLRMAQEL
;
A
#
# COMPACT_ATOMS: atom_id res chain seq x y z
N ILE A 1 -7.00 -4.67 0.05
CA ILE A 1 -7.01 -3.67 1.13
C ILE A 1 -6.10 -4.17 2.23
N GLY A 2 -5.10 -3.41 2.67
CA GLY A 2 -4.23 -3.88 3.76
C GLY A 2 -3.28 -2.78 4.23
N PRO A 3 -2.78 -2.84 5.47
CA PRO A 3 -1.88 -1.82 6.01
C PRO A 3 -0.61 -1.65 5.17
N ARG A 4 0.14 -0.55 5.36
CA ARG A 4 1.48 -0.45 4.75
C ARG A 4 2.34 -1.55 5.33
N ARG A 5 3.39 -1.94 4.61
CA ARG A 5 4.39 -2.94 5.07
C ARG A 5 3.90 -4.40 5.18
N TYR A 6 2.68 -4.68 4.76
CA TYR A 6 2.07 -6.04 4.79
C TYR A 6 2.27 -6.83 3.49
N GLY A 7 3.13 -6.38 2.58
CA GLY A 7 3.45 -7.11 1.35
C GLY A 7 2.38 -7.01 0.25
N LYS A 8 1.45 -6.04 0.34
CA LYS A 8 0.42 -5.78 -0.67
C LYS A 8 1.00 -5.66 -2.08
N THR A 9 2.00 -4.80 -2.27
CA THR A 9 2.65 -4.60 -3.57
C THR A 9 3.35 -5.86 -4.07
N SER A 10 3.98 -6.64 -3.17
CA SER A 10 4.57 -7.95 -3.51
C SER A 10 3.52 -8.97 -3.95
N LEU A 11 2.35 -9.00 -3.29
CA LEU A 11 1.22 -9.84 -3.69
C LEU A 11 0.68 -9.43 -5.06
N LEU A 12 0.57 -8.12 -5.34
CA LEU A 12 0.16 -7.61 -6.65
C LEU A 12 1.18 -7.97 -7.74
N HIS A 13 2.48 -7.95 -7.44
CA HIS A 13 3.53 -8.42 -8.35
C HIS A 13 3.36 -9.92 -8.67
N ALA A 14 3.15 -10.76 -7.67
CA ALA A 14 2.94 -12.19 -7.86
C ALA A 14 1.66 -12.47 -8.66
N ALA A 15 0.58 -11.73 -8.38
CA ALA A 15 -0.68 -11.82 -9.12
C ALA A 15 -0.51 -11.39 -10.58
N GLN A 16 0.23 -10.30 -10.84
CA GLN A 16 0.58 -9.84 -12.18
C GLN A 16 1.33 -10.93 -12.96
N ALA A 17 2.43 -11.45 -12.42
CA ALA A 17 3.24 -12.47 -13.10
C ALA A 17 2.41 -13.72 -13.44
N ARG A 18 1.53 -14.14 -12.52
CA ARG A 18 0.62 -15.27 -12.75
C ARG A 18 -0.42 -14.98 -13.84
N ALA A 19 -0.97 -13.76 -13.88
CA ALA A 19 -1.93 -13.37 -14.93
C ALA A 19 -1.25 -13.29 -16.32
N GLU A 20 -0.07 -12.69 -16.39
CA GLU A 20 0.73 -12.59 -17.62
C GLU A 20 1.11 -13.97 -18.17
N SER A 21 1.48 -14.93 -17.30
CA SER A 21 1.75 -16.32 -17.71
C SER A 21 0.55 -17.02 -18.36
N ARG A 22 -0.67 -16.50 -18.17
CA ARG A 22 -1.92 -16.98 -18.77
C ARG A 22 -2.35 -16.15 -19.99
N GLY A 23 -1.49 -15.25 -20.48
CA GLY A 23 -1.75 -14.42 -21.66
C GLY A 23 -2.60 -13.16 -21.39
N ILE A 24 -2.88 -12.84 -20.13
CA ILE A 24 -3.63 -11.64 -19.75
C ILE A 24 -2.69 -10.43 -19.78
N VAL A 25 -3.12 -9.32 -20.40
CA VAL A 25 -2.39 -8.05 -20.31
C VAL A 25 -2.61 -7.44 -18.93
N VAL A 26 -1.55 -7.10 -18.21
CA VAL A 26 -1.66 -6.43 -16.92
C VAL A 26 -1.15 -5.00 -17.03
N LEU A 27 -2.03 -4.05 -16.74
CA LEU A 27 -1.75 -2.62 -16.67
C LEU A 27 -1.73 -2.23 -15.19
N ARG A 28 -0.54 -2.14 -14.60
CA ARG A 28 -0.37 -1.86 -13.18
C ARG A 28 0.28 -0.50 -12.94
N TYR A 29 -0.40 0.32 -12.17
CA TYR A 29 0.02 1.68 -11.84
C TYR A 29 -0.17 1.95 -10.35
N ASP A 30 0.73 2.76 -9.80
CA ASP A 30 0.68 3.26 -8.44
C ASP A 30 0.22 4.72 -8.51
N ALA A 31 -0.99 4.99 -8.02
CA ALA A 31 -1.63 6.30 -8.18
C ALA A 31 -0.88 7.42 -7.44
N GLU A 32 -0.13 7.10 -6.39
CA GLU A 32 0.66 8.07 -5.62
C GLU A 32 1.83 8.64 -6.43
N ARG A 33 2.29 7.93 -7.47
CA ARG A 33 3.43 8.36 -8.30
C ARG A 33 3.10 9.47 -9.30
N TYR A 34 1.83 9.77 -9.49
CA TYR A 34 1.36 10.72 -10.50
C TYR A 34 0.89 12.00 -9.82
N GLU A 35 1.42 13.14 -10.25
CA GLU A 35 1.05 14.46 -9.70
C GLU A 35 -0.41 14.84 -9.99
N SER A 36 -1.01 14.25 -11.03
CA SER A 36 -2.41 14.46 -11.40
C SER A 36 -3.04 13.18 -11.97
N LEU A 37 -4.38 13.13 -11.95
CA LEU A 37 -5.13 12.05 -12.57
C LEU A 37 -4.97 12.00 -14.10
N ASP A 38 -4.63 13.13 -14.72
CA ASP A 38 -4.41 13.22 -16.16
C ASP A 38 -3.13 12.49 -16.55
N LEU A 39 -2.05 12.68 -15.78
CA LEU A 39 -0.79 11.96 -15.99
C LEU A 39 -0.96 10.44 -15.76
N LEU A 40 -1.76 10.06 -14.76
CA LEU A 40 -2.12 8.65 -14.55
C LEU A 40 -2.89 8.09 -15.75
N ALA A 41 -3.85 8.84 -16.29
CA ALA A 41 -4.63 8.42 -17.46
C ALA A 41 -3.77 8.32 -18.73
N GLU A 42 -2.88 9.29 -18.97
CA GLU A 42 -1.89 9.26 -20.06
C GLU A 42 -1.00 8.02 -19.99
N ALA A 43 -0.48 7.72 -18.79
CA ALA A 43 0.34 6.54 -18.57
C ALA A 43 -0.44 5.25 -18.81
N LEU A 44 -1.68 5.17 -18.32
CA LEU A 44 -2.58 4.03 -18.52
C LEU A 44 -2.88 3.82 -20.01
N LEU A 45 -3.23 4.87 -20.74
CA LEU A 45 -3.50 4.83 -22.17
C LEU A 45 -2.26 4.40 -22.96
N THR A 46 -1.09 4.93 -22.60
CA THR A 46 0.18 4.60 -23.26
C THR A 46 0.50 3.12 -23.06
N GLY A 47 0.36 2.61 -21.84
CA GLY A 47 0.55 1.18 -21.55
C GLY A 47 -0.45 0.31 -22.29
N ALA A 48 -1.73 0.69 -22.30
CA ALA A 48 -2.79 -0.03 -22.99
C ALA A 48 -2.55 -0.08 -24.51
N ALA A 49 -2.17 1.04 -25.11
CA ALA A 49 -1.86 1.12 -26.53
C ALA A 49 -0.71 0.18 -26.90
N ARG A 50 0.40 0.24 -26.18
CA ARG A 50 1.57 -0.61 -26.40
C ARG A 50 1.24 -2.10 -26.24
N ALA A 51 0.40 -2.44 -25.27
CA ALA A 51 0.11 -3.84 -24.95
C ALA A 51 -1.02 -4.48 -25.77
N LEU A 52 -2.01 -3.67 -26.21
CA LEU A 52 -3.27 -4.14 -26.80
C LEU A 52 -3.49 -3.68 -28.25
N ALA A 53 -2.90 -2.56 -28.70
CA ALA A 53 -3.21 -2.03 -30.02
C ALA A 53 -2.46 -2.72 -31.18
N GLY A 54 -1.51 -3.60 -30.89
CA GLY A 54 -0.74 -4.35 -31.90
C GLY A 54 0.51 -3.58 -32.38
N PRO A 55 0.96 -3.76 -33.64
CA PRO A 55 2.12 -3.06 -34.19
C PRO A 55 1.99 -1.53 -34.02
N ILE A 56 3.08 -0.88 -33.62
CA ILE A 56 3.10 0.54 -33.24
C ILE A 56 2.49 1.45 -34.31
N ASP A 57 2.72 1.15 -35.59
CA ASP A 57 2.21 1.94 -36.71
C ASP A 57 0.67 1.98 -36.78
N ARG A 58 -0.02 0.94 -36.29
CA ARG A 58 -1.50 0.87 -36.26
C ARG A 58 -2.08 1.29 -34.91
N ALA A 59 -1.23 1.41 -33.89
CA ALA A 59 -1.65 1.76 -32.55
C ALA A 59 -2.19 3.21 -32.48
N GLY A 60 -1.55 4.14 -33.19
CA GLY A 60 -1.99 5.54 -33.26
C GLY A 60 -3.41 5.69 -33.84
N ASP A 61 -3.69 5.06 -34.97
CA ASP A 61 -5.01 5.12 -35.63
C ASP A 61 -6.11 4.45 -34.81
N LEU A 62 -5.81 3.30 -34.18
CA LEU A 62 -6.76 2.64 -33.31
C LEU A 62 -7.07 3.54 -32.10
N LEU A 63 -6.06 4.09 -31.45
CA LEU A 63 -6.21 5.01 -30.33
C LEU A 63 -7.01 6.25 -30.69
N ALA A 64 -6.68 6.93 -31.80
CA ALA A 64 -7.41 8.10 -32.26
C ALA A 64 -8.92 7.80 -32.43
N ARG A 65 -9.26 6.59 -32.90
CA ARG A 65 -10.65 6.13 -33.02
C ARG A 65 -11.29 5.80 -31.68
N VAL A 66 -10.63 5.01 -30.82
CA VAL A 66 -11.24 4.51 -29.58
C VAL A 66 -11.28 5.56 -28.45
N ALA A 67 -10.35 6.51 -28.49
CA ALA A 67 -10.15 7.59 -27.52
C ALA A 67 -10.51 8.97 -28.09
N ALA A 68 -11.33 9.06 -29.14
CA ALA A 68 -11.68 10.33 -29.80
C ALA A 68 -12.18 11.43 -28.83
N LYS A 69 -12.87 11.04 -27.74
CA LYS A 69 -13.34 11.95 -26.69
C LYS A 69 -12.20 12.62 -25.91
N LEU A 70 -11.07 11.93 -25.77
CA LEU A 70 -9.90 12.38 -25.02
C LEU A 70 -8.95 13.26 -25.84
N LYS A 71 -9.15 13.31 -27.17
CA LYS A 71 -8.28 14.03 -28.12
C LYS A 71 -6.77 13.81 -27.80
N PRO A 72 -6.29 12.56 -27.76
CA PRO A 72 -4.88 12.30 -27.44
C PRO A 72 -3.96 12.84 -28.54
N HIS A 73 -2.93 13.58 -28.15
CA HIS A 73 -1.78 13.87 -28.99
C HIS A 73 -0.82 12.68 -28.92
N VAL A 74 -0.67 12.02 -30.07
CA VAL A 74 0.20 10.85 -30.22
C VAL A 74 1.53 11.33 -30.77
N THR A 75 2.60 11.19 -29.98
CA THR A 75 3.96 11.46 -30.44
C THR A 75 4.67 10.13 -30.66
N TYR A 76 5.25 9.97 -31.85
CA TYR A 76 6.02 8.80 -32.21
C TYR A 76 7.49 9.17 -32.37
N ASP A 77 8.35 8.61 -31.53
CA ASP A 77 9.79 8.69 -31.71
C ASP A 77 10.26 7.48 -32.54
N VAL A 78 10.49 7.73 -33.84
CA VAL A 78 10.94 6.74 -34.83
C VAL A 78 12.33 6.19 -34.46
N SER A 79 13.17 6.98 -33.80
CA SER A 79 14.55 6.59 -33.47
C SER A 79 14.62 5.59 -32.33
N ASN A 80 13.67 5.65 -31.39
CA ASN A 80 13.61 4.77 -30.22
C ASN A 80 12.45 3.76 -30.25
N GLN A 81 11.63 3.76 -31.31
CA GLN A 81 10.37 3.01 -31.41
C GLN A 81 9.46 3.23 -30.17
N GLN A 82 9.45 4.46 -29.63
CA GLN A 82 8.67 4.79 -28.44
C GLN A 82 7.42 5.56 -28.81
N LEU A 83 6.27 5.04 -28.34
CA LEU A 83 4.98 5.72 -28.39
C LEU A 83 4.77 6.50 -27.08
N SER A 84 4.61 7.82 -27.15
CA SER A 84 4.16 8.63 -26.01
C SER A 84 2.82 9.30 -26.34
N LEU A 85 1.96 9.39 -25.33
CA LEU A 85 0.66 10.03 -25.44
C LEU A 85 0.61 11.19 -24.45
N SER A 86 0.13 12.34 -24.92
CA SER A 86 -0.30 13.44 -24.06
C SER A 86 -1.75 13.78 -24.36
N LEU A 87 -2.49 14.28 -23.39
CA LEU A 87 -3.87 14.69 -23.58
C LEU A 87 -3.91 16.17 -24.00
N GLY A 88 -4.51 16.44 -25.16
CA GLY A 88 -4.75 17.80 -25.64
C GLY A 88 -5.89 18.46 -24.88
N ILE A 89 -5.63 18.90 -23.65
CA ILE A 89 -6.64 19.55 -22.80
C ILE A 89 -6.56 21.06 -23.04
N GLU A 90 -7.50 21.62 -23.81
CA GLU A 90 -7.87 23.03 -23.63
C GLU A 90 -8.49 23.16 -22.24
N ARG A 91 -7.68 23.64 -21.29
CA ARG A 91 -8.02 23.75 -19.86
C ARG A 91 -9.19 24.72 -19.66
N THR A 92 -10.40 24.23 -19.76
CA THR A 92 -11.56 24.86 -19.13
C THR A 92 -11.83 24.17 -17.80
N ALA A 93 -12.09 24.96 -16.76
CA ALA A 93 -12.31 24.51 -15.37
C ALA A 93 -13.44 23.47 -15.20
N ALA A 94 -14.19 23.16 -16.27
CA ALA A 94 -15.25 22.17 -16.30
C ALA A 94 -14.80 20.76 -16.78
N SER A 95 -13.53 20.55 -17.17
CA SER A 95 -13.09 19.35 -17.91
C SER A 95 -12.13 18.38 -17.18
N GLU A 96 -11.67 18.67 -15.95
CA GLU A 96 -10.60 17.88 -15.31
C GLU A 96 -11.05 16.57 -14.59
N LEU A 97 -12.14 15.94 -15.02
CA LEU A 97 -12.79 14.83 -14.29
C LEU A 97 -13.30 13.64 -15.14
N PRO A 98 -13.54 13.73 -16.47
CA PRO A 98 -13.85 12.56 -17.29
C PRO A 98 -12.63 11.66 -17.61
N ILE A 99 -11.41 12.16 -17.42
CA ILE A 99 -10.22 11.66 -18.12
C ILE A 99 -9.83 10.23 -17.72
N LEU A 100 -9.79 9.91 -16.42
CA LEU A 100 -9.46 8.54 -15.99
C LEU A 100 -10.55 7.54 -16.35
N ALA A 101 -11.83 7.92 -16.25
CA ALA A 101 -12.94 7.05 -16.62
C ALA A 101 -12.95 6.77 -18.13
N ASP A 102 -12.75 7.80 -18.96
CA ASP A 102 -12.61 7.68 -20.41
C ASP A 102 -11.36 6.86 -20.80
N ALA A 103 -10.26 6.97 -20.03
CA ALA A 103 -9.09 6.13 -20.23
C ALA A 103 -9.40 4.65 -19.95
N LEU A 104 -10.11 4.34 -18.87
CA LEU A 104 -10.54 2.97 -18.54
C LEU A 104 -11.50 2.41 -19.61
N ASP A 105 -12.44 3.22 -20.11
CA ASP A 105 -13.31 2.90 -21.25
C ASP A 105 -12.49 2.56 -22.51
N THR A 106 -11.40 3.31 -22.73
CA THR A 106 -10.49 3.08 -23.86
C THR A 106 -9.75 1.76 -23.70
N VAL A 107 -9.29 1.42 -22.49
CA VAL A 107 -8.68 0.10 -22.20
C VAL A 107 -9.65 -1.03 -22.53
N GLU A 108 -10.93 -0.92 -22.14
CA GLU A 108 -11.96 -1.92 -22.45
C GLU A 108 -12.14 -2.11 -23.96
N LYS A 109 -12.22 -1.00 -24.72
CA LYS A 109 -12.34 -1.06 -26.19
C LYS A 109 -11.12 -1.70 -26.84
N LEU A 110 -9.91 -1.37 -26.36
CA LEU A 110 -8.67 -1.96 -26.86
C LEU A 110 -8.60 -3.46 -26.56
N ALA A 111 -8.94 -3.88 -25.34
CA ALA A 111 -8.98 -5.29 -24.95
C ALA A 111 -9.99 -6.09 -25.77
N SER A 112 -11.19 -5.53 -25.99
CA SER A 112 -12.23 -6.10 -26.85
C SER A 112 -11.76 -6.24 -28.30
N HIS A 113 -11.19 -5.18 -28.88
CA HIS A 113 -10.68 -5.20 -30.26
C HIS A 113 -9.55 -6.20 -30.45
N ALA A 114 -8.61 -6.25 -29.50
CA ALA A 114 -7.49 -7.19 -29.50
C ALA A 114 -7.92 -8.64 -29.22
N LYS A 115 -9.17 -8.87 -28.80
CA LYS A 115 -9.68 -10.15 -28.28
C LYS A 115 -8.76 -10.75 -27.22
N ARG A 116 -8.16 -9.89 -26.40
CA ARG A 116 -7.20 -10.26 -25.35
C ARG A 116 -7.70 -9.72 -24.01
N PRO A 117 -7.94 -10.59 -23.01
CA PRO A 117 -8.34 -10.12 -21.70
C PRO A 117 -7.23 -9.26 -21.09
N ALA A 118 -7.64 -8.21 -20.39
CA ALA A 118 -6.75 -7.33 -19.66
C ALA A 118 -7.14 -7.24 -18.18
N ALA A 119 -6.19 -6.82 -17.36
CA ALA A 119 -6.40 -6.50 -15.96
C ALA A 119 -5.77 -5.12 -15.68
N VAL A 120 -6.52 -4.25 -15.01
CA VAL A 120 -6.02 -2.98 -14.51
C VAL A 120 -5.86 -3.07 -13.01
N ILE A 121 -4.65 -2.82 -12.53
CA ILE A 121 -4.31 -2.78 -11.11
C ILE A 121 -3.93 -1.34 -10.78
N LEU A 122 -4.72 -0.69 -9.93
CA LEU A 122 -4.41 0.62 -9.36
C LEU A 122 -4.04 0.43 -7.89
N ASP A 123 -2.75 0.54 -7.58
CA ASP A 123 -2.25 0.60 -6.20
C ASP A 123 -2.37 2.03 -5.64
N GLU A 124 -2.41 2.13 -4.31
CA GLU A 124 -2.67 3.36 -3.55
C GLU A 124 -3.89 4.16 -4.09
N PHE A 125 -4.96 3.44 -4.43
CA PHE A 125 -6.19 3.97 -5.02
C PHE A 125 -6.87 5.07 -4.18
N GLN A 126 -6.58 5.16 -2.87
CA GLN A 126 -7.07 6.27 -2.07
C GLN A 126 -6.65 7.64 -2.61
N HIS A 127 -5.50 7.77 -3.30
CA HIS A 127 -5.08 9.03 -3.90
C HIS A 127 -6.04 9.49 -5.00
N VAL A 128 -6.64 8.55 -5.73
CA VAL A 128 -7.67 8.85 -6.74
C VAL A 128 -8.94 9.37 -6.07
N VAL A 129 -9.33 8.77 -4.95
CA VAL A 129 -10.51 9.17 -4.18
C VAL A 129 -10.28 10.50 -3.47
N GLU A 130 -9.10 10.74 -2.91
CA GLU A 130 -8.76 11.99 -2.22
C GLU A 130 -8.68 13.19 -3.16
N ALA A 131 -8.21 12.99 -4.39
CA ALA A 131 -8.11 14.08 -5.38
C ALA A 131 -9.47 14.68 -5.76
N ARG A 132 -10.54 13.87 -5.78
CA ARG A 132 -11.84 14.25 -6.41
C ARG A 132 -13.10 13.77 -5.66
N GLY A 133 -12.93 13.12 -4.52
CA GLY A 133 -14.01 12.65 -3.64
C GLY A 133 -14.99 11.68 -4.30
N ALA A 134 -16.26 11.78 -3.87
CA ALA A 134 -17.35 10.91 -4.32
C ALA A 134 -17.64 10.99 -5.84
N THR A 135 -17.19 12.04 -6.52
CA THR A 135 -17.35 12.18 -7.97
C THR A 135 -16.46 11.17 -8.71
N ALA A 136 -15.19 11.02 -8.32
CA ALA A 136 -14.30 10.01 -8.90
C ALA A 136 -14.83 8.58 -8.70
N GLU A 137 -15.31 8.26 -7.50
CA GLU A 137 -15.91 6.95 -7.22
C GLU A 137 -17.10 6.66 -8.14
N ARG A 138 -18.03 7.61 -8.30
CA ARG A 138 -19.22 7.44 -9.15
C ARG A 138 -18.85 7.24 -10.62
N GLN A 139 -17.92 8.03 -11.13
CA GLN A 139 -17.50 7.96 -12.53
C GLN A 139 -16.76 6.66 -12.83
N ILE A 140 -15.80 6.27 -11.99
CA ILE A 140 -15.07 5.03 -12.16
C ILE A 140 -16.03 3.84 -12.07
N ARG A 141 -16.93 3.79 -11.07
CA ARG A 141 -17.96 2.73 -11.00
C ARG A 141 -18.79 2.67 -12.28
N ALA A 142 -19.25 3.82 -12.78
CA ALA A 142 -20.15 3.88 -13.92
C ALA A 142 -19.57 3.24 -15.18
N VAL A 143 -18.23 3.28 -15.35
CA VAL A 143 -17.54 2.61 -16.46
C VAL A 143 -17.22 1.15 -16.13
N VAL A 144 -16.50 0.89 -15.03
CA VAL A 144 -15.94 -0.45 -14.75
C VAL A 144 -17.01 -1.53 -14.56
N GLN A 145 -18.21 -1.18 -14.08
CA GLN A 145 -19.29 -2.15 -13.89
C GLN A 145 -19.86 -2.69 -15.22
N ARG A 146 -19.62 -2.00 -16.34
CA ARG A 146 -20.09 -2.40 -17.68
C ARG A 146 -19.04 -3.18 -18.48
N HIS A 147 -17.79 -3.13 -18.06
CA HIS A 147 -16.67 -3.72 -18.76
C HIS A 147 -16.70 -5.25 -18.69
N ARG A 148 -16.35 -5.91 -19.79
CA ARG A 148 -16.40 -7.37 -19.94
C ARG A 148 -15.04 -7.97 -20.27
N HIS A 149 -14.11 -7.18 -20.80
CA HIS A 149 -12.80 -7.64 -21.24
C HIS A 149 -11.68 -7.23 -20.28
N VAL A 150 -11.99 -6.37 -19.30
CA VAL A 150 -11.03 -5.86 -18.30
C VAL A 150 -11.46 -6.25 -16.88
N GLY A 151 -10.57 -6.93 -16.15
CA GLY A 151 -10.67 -7.13 -14.70
C GLY A 151 -10.00 -5.99 -13.91
N TYR A 152 -10.48 -5.70 -12.71
CA TYR A 152 -9.99 -4.58 -11.89
C TYR A 152 -9.51 -5.02 -10.51
N ILE A 153 -8.35 -4.49 -10.09
CA ILE A 153 -7.87 -4.57 -8.71
C ILE A 153 -7.61 -3.15 -8.23
N PHE A 154 -8.37 -2.71 -7.24
CA PHE A 154 -8.13 -1.46 -6.51
C PHE A 154 -7.49 -1.80 -5.17
N ALA A 155 -6.24 -1.39 -5.00
CA ALA A 155 -5.44 -1.66 -3.81
C ALA A 155 -5.01 -0.36 -3.16
N GLY A 156 -4.67 -0.41 -1.87
CA GLY A 156 -4.19 0.76 -1.15
C GLY A 156 -4.08 0.51 0.34
N SER A 157 -3.35 1.41 1.00
CA SER A 157 -3.01 1.34 2.42
C SER A 157 -3.99 2.04 3.35
N ALA A 158 -4.84 2.94 2.84
CA ALA A 158 -5.91 3.58 3.61
C ALA A 158 -7.07 2.59 3.83
N THR A 159 -6.86 1.62 4.72
CA THR A 159 -7.77 0.47 4.96
C THR A 159 -9.19 0.92 5.27
N ARG A 160 -9.33 1.93 6.15
CA ARG A 160 -10.62 2.51 6.52
C ARG A 160 -11.33 3.15 5.32
N LEU A 161 -10.64 4.01 4.56
CA LEU A 161 -11.22 4.68 3.39
C LEU A 161 -11.71 3.65 2.35
N LEU A 162 -10.90 2.65 2.03
CA LEU A 162 -11.25 1.61 1.07
C LEU A 162 -12.34 0.65 1.59
N ALA A 163 -12.35 0.37 2.89
CA ALA A 163 -13.43 -0.39 3.52
C ALA A 163 -14.75 0.38 3.41
N ASP A 164 -14.78 1.63 3.87
CA ASP A 164 -15.96 2.50 3.84
C ASP A 164 -16.50 2.65 2.40
N MET A 165 -15.60 2.90 1.44
CA MET A 165 -15.91 2.97 0.01
C MET A 165 -16.67 1.73 -0.53
N THR A 166 -16.42 0.55 0.03
CA THR A 166 -17.00 -0.71 -0.45
C THR A 166 -18.13 -1.26 0.43
N SER A 167 -18.27 -0.77 1.68
CA SER A 167 -19.27 -1.24 2.65
C SER A 167 -20.41 -0.26 2.93
N ASP A 168 -20.25 1.02 2.63
CA ASP A 168 -21.30 2.03 2.84
C ASP A 168 -22.27 2.08 1.66
N ALA A 169 -23.56 1.89 1.92
CA ALA A 169 -24.63 1.93 0.91
C ALA A 169 -24.76 3.31 0.23
N GLY A 170 -24.30 4.39 0.87
CA GLY A 170 -24.26 5.72 0.29
C GLY A 170 -23.10 5.96 -0.66
N ARG A 171 -22.12 5.04 -0.74
CA ARG A 171 -20.92 5.21 -1.57
C ARG A 171 -21.01 4.47 -2.88
N ALA A 172 -20.30 5.00 -3.89
CA ALA A 172 -20.43 4.46 -5.22
C ALA A 172 -19.90 3.03 -5.27
N PHE A 173 -18.84 2.64 -4.59
CA PHE A 173 -18.31 1.28 -4.72
C PHE A 173 -19.05 0.21 -3.87
N TYR A 174 -20.21 0.53 -3.28
CA TYR A 174 -20.97 -0.40 -2.46
C TYR A 174 -21.25 -1.73 -3.16
N LYS A 175 -20.79 -2.82 -2.54
CA LYS A 175 -20.89 -4.21 -3.06
C LYS A 175 -20.29 -4.41 -4.46
N MET A 176 -19.38 -3.53 -4.90
CA MET A 176 -18.71 -3.69 -6.17
C MET A 176 -17.49 -4.60 -6.03
N GLY A 177 -17.64 -5.85 -6.46
CA GLY A 177 -16.56 -6.84 -6.46
C GLY A 177 -16.28 -7.50 -5.11
N ALA A 178 -15.29 -8.39 -5.08
CA ALA A 178 -14.84 -9.08 -3.89
C ALA A 178 -13.90 -8.20 -3.05
N ARG A 179 -14.02 -8.27 -1.71
CA ARG A 179 -13.13 -7.57 -0.78
C ARG A 179 -12.09 -8.54 -0.25
N LEU A 180 -10.81 -8.21 -0.42
CA LEU A 180 -9.70 -8.94 0.17
C LEU A 180 -8.96 -8.03 1.16
N PHE A 181 -9.01 -8.41 2.44
CA PHE A 181 -8.24 -7.77 3.51
C PHE A 181 -6.95 -8.56 3.73
N ILE A 182 -5.81 -7.89 3.60
CA ILE A 182 -4.50 -8.47 3.87
C ILE A 182 -4.20 -8.19 5.34
N GLY A 183 -4.22 -9.26 6.13
CA GLY A 183 -3.81 -9.26 7.53
C GLY A 183 -2.35 -9.66 7.70
N PRO A 184 -1.88 -9.77 8.95
CA PRO A 184 -0.54 -10.29 9.22
C PRO A 184 -0.43 -11.72 8.70
N LEU A 185 0.78 -12.12 8.31
CA LEU A 185 1.02 -13.50 7.90
C LEU A 185 0.97 -14.40 9.14
N PRO A 186 0.41 -15.62 9.06
CA PRO A 186 0.38 -16.55 10.19
C PRO A 186 1.79 -16.80 10.76
N ALA A 187 1.91 -16.80 12.08
CA ALA A 187 3.19 -16.98 12.78
C ALA A 187 3.97 -18.21 12.29
N GLU A 188 3.28 -19.33 12.11
CA GLU A 188 3.91 -20.59 11.68
C GLU A 188 4.48 -20.52 10.25
N GLU A 189 3.83 -19.78 9.35
CA GLU A 189 4.37 -19.54 8.00
C GLU A 189 5.64 -18.67 8.06
N PHE A 190 5.66 -17.66 8.94
CA PHE A 190 6.84 -16.86 9.18
C PHE A 190 7.99 -17.68 9.77
N LYS A 191 7.72 -18.53 10.76
CA LYS A 191 8.75 -19.38 11.38
C LYS A 191 9.41 -20.28 10.34
N ALA A 192 8.61 -20.94 9.52
CA ALA A 192 9.11 -21.79 8.44
C ALA A 192 9.97 -20.99 7.45
N PHE A 193 9.51 -19.80 7.03
CA PHE A 193 10.27 -18.91 6.15
C PHE A 193 11.61 -18.48 6.76
N LEU A 194 11.62 -18.05 8.02
CA LEU A 194 12.82 -17.59 8.72
C LEU A 194 13.83 -18.72 8.90
N HIS A 195 13.39 -19.89 9.39
CA HIS A 195 14.26 -21.04 9.53
C HIS A 195 14.91 -21.43 8.20
N ALA A 196 14.12 -21.49 7.12
CA ALA A 196 14.64 -21.79 5.79
C ALA A 196 15.67 -20.74 5.31
N GLY A 197 15.40 -19.46 5.52
CA GLY A 197 16.31 -18.36 5.12
C GLY A 197 17.66 -18.40 5.84
N PHE A 198 17.67 -18.61 7.16
CA PHE A 198 18.91 -18.75 7.92
C PHE A 198 19.68 -20.02 7.52
N ALA A 199 18.97 -21.14 7.34
CA ALA A 199 19.58 -22.41 6.94
C ALA A 199 20.23 -22.35 5.55
N GLN A 200 19.63 -21.64 4.58
CA GLN A 200 20.22 -21.41 3.25
C GLN A 200 21.56 -20.68 3.34
N SER A 201 21.75 -19.85 4.36
CA SER A 201 23.00 -19.15 4.65
C SER A 201 23.95 -19.94 5.55
N LYS A 202 23.69 -21.22 5.80
CA LYS A 202 24.43 -22.10 6.71
C LYS A 202 24.46 -21.59 8.17
N LEU A 203 23.50 -20.74 8.55
CA LEU A 203 23.34 -20.25 9.92
C LEU A 203 22.34 -21.14 10.67
N LYS A 204 22.68 -21.47 11.92
CA LYS A 204 21.76 -22.17 12.83
C LYS A 204 20.78 -21.17 13.42
N SER A 205 19.54 -21.58 13.65
CA SER A 205 18.52 -20.80 14.36
C SER A 205 17.82 -21.63 15.42
N THR A 206 17.57 -21.05 16.58
CA THR A 206 16.76 -21.66 17.64
C THR A 206 15.31 -21.18 17.53
N PRO A 207 14.34 -21.95 18.06
CA PRO A 207 12.94 -21.50 18.14
C PRO A 207 12.82 -20.15 18.86
N GLU A 208 13.56 -19.95 19.95
CA GLU A 208 13.51 -18.72 20.76
C GLU A 208 14.01 -17.49 19.99
N GLY A 209 15.00 -17.66 19.11
CA GLY A 209 15.48 -16.59 18.23
C GLY A 209 14.44 -16.20 17.19
N VAL A 210 13.81 -17.17 16.55
CA VAL A 210 12.76 -16.90 15.55
C VAL A 210 11.52 -16.27 16.21
N ASP A 211 11.09 -16.80 17.36
CA ASP A 211 9.99 -16.23 18.13
C ASP A 211 10.29 -14.80 18.58
N ALA A 212 11.53 -14.50 18.99
CA ALA A 212 11.94 -13.14 19.35
C ALA A 212 11.85 -12.16 18.17
N ILE A 213 12.18 -12.58 16.94
CA ILE A 213 11.99 -11.74 15.74
C ILE A 213 10.51 -11.39 15.58
N LEU A 214 9.62 -12.39 15.64
CA LEU A 214 8.17 -12.19 15.42
C LEU A 214 7.54 -11.34 16.52
N GLU A 215 7.93 -11.57 17.77
CA GLU A 215 7.50 -10.80 18.93
C GLU A 215 7.87 -9.32 18.79
N LEU A 216 9.14 -9.02 18.50
CA LEU A 216 9.66 -7.65 18.44
C LEU A 216 9.21 -6.90 17.18
N ALA A 217 8.97 -7.61 16.08
CA ALA A 217 8.48 -7.04 14.84
C ALA A 217 6.94 -7.07 14.70
N GLU A 218 6.22 -7.53 15.72
CA GLU A 218 4.76 -7.67 15.75
C GLU A 218 4.18 -8.35 14.50
N GLU A 219 4.89 -9.33 13.92
CA GLU A 219 4.49 -10.07 12.71
C GLU A 219 4.20 -9.18 11.48
N VAL A 220 4.69 -7.94 11.46
CA VAL A 220 4.60 -7.06 10.30
C VAL A 220 5.66 -7.48 9.28
N PRO A 221 5.30 -7.94 8.05
CA PRO A 221 6.24 -8.55 7.11
C PRO A 221 7.52 -7.74 6.86
N TYR A 222 7.41 -6.43 6.62
CA TYR A 222 8.58 -5.58 6.45
C TYR A 222 9.48 -5.58 7.69
N SER A 223 8.90 -5.42 8.89
CA SER A 223 9.66 -5.32 10.13
C SER A 223 10.30 -6.66 10.50
N VAL A 224 9.61 -7.78 10.25
CA VAL A 224 10.15 -9.13 10.41
C VAL A 224 11.34 -9.32 9.49
N GLN A 225 11.20 -9.00 8.20
CA GLN A 225 12.29 -9.12 7.22
C GLN A 225 13.46 -8.19 7.56
N ARG A 226 13.20 -6.95 7.97
CA ARG A 226 14.23 -5.98 8.36
C ARG A 226 15.04 -6.47 9.56
N LEU A 227 14.37 -6.94 10.60
CA LEU A 227 15.03 -7.46 11.79
C LEU A 227 15.76 -8.78 11.51
N ALA A 228 15.15 -9.69 10.75
CA ALA A 228 15.79 -10.94 10.32
C ALA A 228 17.04 -10.68 9.47
N HIS A 229 16.98 -9.72 8.55
CA HIS A 229 18.12 -9.31 7.75
C HIS A 229 19.23 -8.71 8.61
N ALA A 230 18.91 -7.87 9.60
CA ALA A 230 19.90 -7.35 10.55
C ALA A 230 20.56 -8.47 11.37
N CYS A 231 19.77 -9.47 11.81
CA CYS A 231 20.32 -10.65 12.47
C CYS A 231 21.26 -11.42 11.54
N TRP A 232 20.87 -11.61 10.28
CA TRP A 232 21.71 -12.28 9.27
C TRP A 232 23.03 -11.54 9.02
N GLU A 233 22.98 -10.22 8.86
CA GLU A 233 24.16 -9.35 8.70
C GLU A 233 25.12 -9.45 9.88
N MET A 234 24.60 -9.48 11.10
CA MET A 234 25.42 -9.62 12.30
C MET A 234 26.02 -11.04 12.42
N LEU A 235 25.22 -12.08 12.17
CA LEU A 235 25.65 -13.47 12.34
C LEU A 235 26.61 -13.95 11.23
N ARG A 236 26.50 -13.44 10.00
CA ARG A 236 27.33 -13.92 8.88
C ARG A 236 28.81 -13.57 9.02
N VAL A 237 29.14 -12.55 9.82
CA VAL A 237 30.52 -12.11 10.07
C VAL A 237 31.10 -12.71 11.36
N GLU A 238 30.29 -13.39 12.17
CA GLU A 238 30.70 -13.95 13.45
C GLU A 238 30.88 -15.47 13.37
N PRO A 239 32.05 -16.01 13.75
CA PRO A 239 32.26 -17.45 13.76
C PRO A 239 31.38 -18.12 14.82
N ALA A 240 30.68 -19.18 14.40
CA ALA A 240 29.92 -20.10 15.25
C ALA A 240 28.70 -19.52 16.02
N ARG A 241 28.20 -18.33 15.63
CA ARG A 241 27.01 -17.75 16.28
C ARG A 241 25.72 -18.32 15.66
N GLN A 242 24.74 -18.59 16.50
CA GLN A 242 23.40 -19.03 16.09
C GLN A 242 22.39 -17.91 16.35
N LEU A 243 21.26 -17.93 15.66
CA LEU A 243 20.16 -17.04 15.96
C LEU A 243 19.45 -17.49 17.25
N ASP A 244 19.73 -16.81 18.34
CA ASP A 244 19.01 -16.88 19.62
C ASP A 244 18.42 -15.50 19.99
N ARG A 245 17.73 -15.41 21.13
CA ARG A 245 17.11 -14.15 21.59
C ARG A 245 18.12 -13.03 21.87
N GLU A 246 19.33 -13.36 22.32
CA GLU A 246 20.37 -12.36 22.59
C GLU A 246 20.85 -11.75 21.28
N ALA A 247 21.11 -12.59 20.28
CA ALA A 247 21.49 -12.14 18.95
C ALA A 247 20.42 -11.21 18.34
N VAL A 248 19.14 -11.56 18.49
CA VAL A 248 18.02 -10.72 18.01
C VAL A 248 17.98 -9.37 18.74
N THR A 249 18.21 -9.36 20.06
CA THR A 249 18.25 -8.11 20.85
C THR A 249 19.40 -7.21 20.43
N GLY A 250 20.57 -7.80 20.14
CA GLY A 250 21.73 -7.09 19.60
C GLY A 250 21.44 -6.47 18.23
N ALA A 251 20.88 -7.26 17.32
CA ALA A 251 20.49 -6.80 15.99
C ALA A 251 19.41 -5.71 16.04
N LEU A 252 18.41 -5.84 16.94
CA LEU A 252 17.40 -4.80 17.15
C LEU A 252 18.06 -3.49 17.55
N ARG A 253 18.98 -3.49 18.52
CA ARG A 253 19.69 -2.27 18.94
C ARG A 253 20.41 -1.60 17.76
N GLN A 254 21.07 -2.37 16.90
CA GLN A 254 21.72 -1.84 15.70
C GLN A 254 20.71 -1.18 14.75
N VAL A 255 19.58 -1.84 14.48
CA VAL A 255 18.51 -1.27 13.65
C VAL A 255 17.98 0.03 14.27
N LEU A 256 17.71 0.06 15.57
CA LEU A 256 17.22 1.27 16.25
C LEU A 256 18.23 2.42 16.21
N MET A 257 19.54 2.15 16.28
CA MET A 257 20.58 3.16 16.14
C MET A 257 20.67 3.72 14.71
N GLN A 258 20.54 2.85 13.70
CA GLN A 258 20.53 3.27 12.29
C GLN A 258 19.32 4.15 11.96
N GLU A 259 18.14 3.77 12.45
CA GLU A 259 16.88 4.51 12.22
C GLU A 259 16.71 5.71 13.17
N ASN A 260 17.60 5.88 14.15
CA ASN A 260 17.47 6.91 15.19
C ASN A 260 17.27 8.33 14.63
N PRO A 261 17.99 8.80 13.59
CA PRO A 261 17.75 10.13 13.03
C PRO A 261 16.33 10.28 12.48
N ALA A 262 15.83 9.28 11.74
CA ALA A 262 14.50 9.29 11.14
C ALA A 262 13.40 9.24 12.22
N TYR A 263 13.55 8.36 13.22
CA TYR A 263 12.60 8.27 14.33
C TYR A 263 12.61 9.52 15.22
N THR A 264 13.77 10.13 15.44
CA THR A 264 13.89 11.41 16.16
C THR A 264 13.17 12.53 15.42
N GLN A 265 13.35 12.63 14.10
CA GLN A 265 12.63 13.61 13.26
C GLN A 265 11.12 13.38 13.31
N LEU A 266 10.67 12.13 13.14
CA LEU A 266 9.26 11.78 13.28
C LEU A 266 8.73 12.21 14.65
N TRP A 267 9.39 11.82 15.73
CA TRP A 267 9.01 12.17 17.09
C TRP A 267 8.91 13.68 17.28
N ASN A 268 9.91 14.44 16.84
CA ASN A 268 9.93 15.90 16.99
C ASN A 268 8.85 16.61 16.19
N SER A 269 8.39 16.02 15.09
CA SER A 269 7.27 16.55 14.32
C SER A 269 5.88 16.30 14.94
N LEU A 270 5.79 15.52 16.03
CA LEU A 270 4.53 15.25 16.74
C LEU A 270 4.24 16.35 17.77
N THR A 271 2.98 16.78 17.86
CA THR A 271 2.53 17.66 18.95
C THR A 271 2.62 16.94 20.30
N GLN A 272 2.63 17.68 21.41
CA GLN A 272 2.69 17.06 22.74
C GLN A 272 1.53 16.09 23.02
N VAL A 273 0.32 16.40 22.52
CA VAL A 273 -0.83 15.49 22.65
C VAL A 273 -0.63 14.23 21.79
N GLN A 274 -0.10 14.37 20.57
CA GLN A 274 0.23 13.22 19.70
C GLN A 274 1.32 12.34 20.30
N LYS A 275 2.38 12.93 20.88
CA LYS A 275 3.44 12.21 21.59
C LYS A 275 2.88 11.35 22.72
N ARG A 276 2.03 11.93 23.56
CA ARG A 276 1.38 11.22 24.67
C ARG A 276 0.41 10.14 24.19
N ALA A 277 -0.33 10.39 23.12
CA ALA A 277 -1.19 9.39 22.49
C ALA A 277 -0.37 8.21 21.93
N ALA A 278 0.75 8.47 21.24
CA ALA A 278 1.65 7.43 20.75
C ALA A 278 2.25 6.58 21.88
N LYS A 279 2.65 7.21 23.00
CA LYS A 279 3.07 6.48 24.21
C LYS A 279 1.95 5.59 24.75
N ALA A 280 0.71 6.09 24.80
CA ALA A 280 -0.44 5.30 25.23
C ALA A 280 -0.72 4.10 24.30
N VAL A 281 -0.57 4.27 22.98
CA VAL A 281 -0.68 3.16 22.01
C VAL A 281 0.31 2.04 22.34
N VAL A 282 1.57 2.39 22.65
CA VAL A 282 2.62 1.41 22.99
C VAL A 282 2.36 0.73 24.33
N LEU A 283 2.09 1.52 25.37
CA LEU A 283 1.99 1.06 26.76
C LEU A 283 0.69 0.29 27.05
N GLU A 284 -0.45 0.74 26.49
CA GLU A 284 -1.75 0.08 26.64
C GLU A 284 -1.99 -1.01 25.59
N ARG A 285 -0.95 -1.36 24.82
CA ARG A 285 -1.02 -2.33 23.70
C ARG A 285 -2.12 -1.99 22.70
N GLY A 286 -2.48 -0.71 22.56
CA GLY A 286 -3.48 -0.24 21.61
C GLY A 286 -4.93 -0.38 22.03
N LEU A 287 -5.23 -0.87 23.23
CA LEU A 287 -6.58 -1.20 23.66
C LEU A 287 -7.20 -0.10 24.53
N ALA A 288 -8.52 0.04 24.46
CA ALA A 288 -9.32 0.91 25.33
C ALA A 288 -8.79 2.35 25.47
N LEU A 289 -8.14 2.89 24.42
CA LEU A 289 -7.48 4.20 24.48
C LEU A 289 -8.43 5.39 24.73
N GLN A 290 -9.73 5.18 24.53
CA GLN A 290 -10.78 6.18 24.76
C GLN A 290 -11.48 6.00 26.12
N SER A 291 -11.01 5.08 26.97
CA SER A 291 -11.56 4.88 28.31
C SER A 291 -11.23 6.05 29.24
N ALA A 292 -12.07 6.26 30.26
CA ALA A 292 -11.84 7.26 31.29
C ALA A 292 -10.52 7.03 32.05
N ASP A 293 -10.13 5.76 32.22
CA ASP A 293 -8.88 5.37 32.90
C ASP A 293 -7.65 5.80 32.11
N VAL A 294 -7.60 5.52 30.80
CA VAL A 294 -6.53 5.99 29.92
C VAL A 294 -6.50 7.51 29.88
N SER A 295 -7.67 8.16 29.75
CA SER A 295 -7.75 9.62 29.77
C SER A 295 -7.15 10.25 31.03
N ARG A 296 -7.37 9.64 32.20
CA ARG A 296 -6.79 10.07 33.48
C ARG A 296 -5.29 9.81 33.55
N ARG A 297 -4.86 8.58 33.25
CA ARG A 297 -3.45 8.15 33.30
C ARG A 297 -2.56 9.01 32.40
N TYR A 298 -3.01 9.23 31.17
CA TYR A 298 -2.27 10.03 30.20
C TYR A 298 -2.73 11.48 30.17
N ARG A 299 -3.48 11.98 31.15
CA ARG A 299 -4.04 13.36 31.25
C ARG A 299 -4.40 13.97 29.89
N ILE A 300 -5.15 13.22 29.07
CA ILE A 300 -5.66 13.65 27.77
C ILE A 300 -7.18 13.44 27.80
N PRO A 301 -7.98 14.51 27.64
CA PRO A 301 -9.43 14.37 27.49
C PRO A 301 -9.78 13.42 26.34
N THR A 302 -10.83 12.60 26.49
CA THR A 302 -11.21 11.57 25.52
C THR A 302 -11.36 12.12 24.09
N ALA A 303 -12.01 13.27 23.92
CA ALA A 303 -12.15 13.92 22.62
C ALA A 303 -10.79 14.35 22.01
N SER A 304 -9.86 14.81 22.83
CA SER A 304 -8.50 15.16 22.41
C SER A 304 -7.68 13.91 22.05
N MET A 305 -7.86 12.80 22.78
CA MET A 305 -7.26 11.51 22.44
C MET A 305 -7.75 11.02 21.08
N GLN A 306 -9.06 11.05 20.84
CA GLN A 306 -9.65 10.66 19.56
C GLN A 306 -9.12 11.51 18.40
N LYS A 307 -9.03 12.84 18.57
CA LYS A 307 -8.43 13.73 17.57
C LYS A 307 -6.95 13.43 17.33
N ALA A 308 -6.20 13.14 18.38
CA ALA A 308 -4.78 12.81 18.28
C ALA A 308 -4.54 11.47 17.56
N LEU A 309 -5.31 10.42 17.88
CA LEU A 309 -5.26 9.13 17.20
C LEU A 309 -5.60 9.29 15.71
N GLY A 310 -6.70 9.99 15.38
CA GLY A 310 -7.05 10.24 13.99
C GLY A 310 -6.01 11.07 13.23
N ALA A 311 -5.31 12.00 13.90
CA ALA A 311 -4.21 12.75 13.29
C ALA A 311 -2.96 11.89 13.08
N LEU A 312 -2.65 10.99 14.01
CA LEU A 312 -1.54 10.03 13.87
C LEU A 312 -1.81 9.01 12.75
N ASP A 313 -3.05 8.54 12.65
CA ASP A 313 -3.51 7.60 11.61
C ASP A 313 -3.40 8.22 10.21
N ARG A 314 -3.93 9.44 10.03
CA ARG A 314 -3.76 10.20 8.77
C ARG A 314 -2.30 10.47 8.40
N ARG A 315 -1.41 10.54 9.38
CA ARG A 315 0.04 10.71 9.16
C ARG A 315 0.76 9.39 8.91
N GLY A 316 0.05 8.25 8.94
CA GLY A 316 0.62 6.92 8.79
C GLY A 316 1.56 6.51 9.93
N VAL A 317 1.40 7.10 11.12
CA VAL A 317 2.21 6.77 12.31
C VAL A 317 1.61 5.61 13.08
N ILE A 318 0.28 5.55 13.11
CA ILE A 318 -0.48 4.45 13.70
C ILE A 318 -1.46 3.91 12.66
N ARG A 319 -2.00 2.73 12.93
CA ARG A 319 -3.10 2.12 12.17
C ARG A 319 -4.17 1.57 13.10
N GLU A 320 -5.38 1.55 12.57
CA GLU A 320 -6.53 0.87 13.17
C GLU A 320 -6.52 -0.62 12.78
N GLU A 321 -6.55 -1.51 13.76
CA GLU A 321 -6.77 -2.95 13.60
C GLU A 321 -8.15 -3.32 14.18
N ALA A 322 -9.03 -3.81 13.31
CA ALA A 322 -10.33 -4.31 13.72
C ALA A 322 -10.19 -5.69 14.37
N LEU A 323 -10.68 -5.82 15.59
CA LEU A 323 -10.88 -7.08 16.29
C LEU A 323 -12.39 -7.32 16.45
N VAL A 324 -12.80 -8.56 16.71
CA VAL A 324 -14.21 -8.87 16.96
C VAL A 324 -14.73 -8.01 18.11
N GLY A 325 -15.65 -7.10 17.81
CA GLY A 325 -16.30 -6.21 18.77
C GLY A 325 -15.44 -5.07 19.34
N ARG A 326 -14.21 -4.86 18.87
CA ARG A 326 -13.31 -3.81 19.41
C ARG A 326 -12.27 -3.33 18.41
N VAL A 327 -11.75 -2.14 18.65
CA VAL A 327 -10.66 -1.56 17.86
C VAL A 327 -9.37 -1.61 18.67
N ARG A 328 -8.27 -1.96 17.99
CA ARG A 328 -6.91 -1.87 18.54
C ARG A 328 -6.10 -0.91 17.68
N TRP A 329 -5.39 0.01 18.30
CA TRP A 329 -4.44 0.88 17.61
C TRP A 329 -3.04 0.30 17.69
N ARG A 330 -2.32 0.25 16.57
CA ARG A 330 -0.91 -0.19 16.53
C ARG A 330 -0.07 0.89 15.88
N LEU A 331 1.23 0.92 16.19
CA LEU A 331 2.16 1.71 15.39
C LEU A 331 2.28 1.10 14.00
N GLU A 332 2.34 1.93 12.96
CA GLU A 332 2.55 1.46 11.60
C GLU A 332 3.91 0.77 11.45
N ASP A 333 4.90 1.28 12.19
CA ASP A 333 6.21 0.67 12.36
C ASP A 333 6.39 0.14 13.80
N PRO A 334 6.36 -1.18 14.03
CA PRO A 334 6.67 -1.77 15.33
C PRO A 334 8.06 -1.39 15.88
N LEU A 335 9.05 -1.18 15.00
CA LEU A 335 10.40 -0.80 15.40
C LEU A 335 10.45 0.63 15.95
N PHE A 336 9.56 1.51 15.51
CA PHE A 336 9.36 2.82 16.15
C PHE A 336 8.88 2.66 17.59
N GLY A 337 8.07 1.65 17.89
CA GLY A 337 7.65 1.33 19.26
C GLY A 337 8.80 0.86 20.14
N ALA A 338 9.68 0.03 19.59
CA ALA A 338 10.92 -0.37 20.27
C ALA A 338 11.86 0.83 20.49
N TRP A 339 11.98 1.72 19.49
CA TRP A 339 12.73 2.97 19.64
C TRP A 339 12.14 3.87 20.73
N LEU A 340 10.81 4.00 20.82
CA LEU A 340 10.15 4.78 21.87
C LEU A 340 10.47 4.23 23.26
N ARG A 341 10.45 2.91 23.45
CA ARG A 341 10.83 2.31 24.75
C ARG A 341 12.27 2.62 25.13
N MET A 342 13.19 2.54 24.17
CA MET A 342 14.61 2.83 24.37
C MET A 342 14.89 4.32 24.62
N ALA A 343 14.33 5.22 23.80
CA ALA A 343 14.69 6.64 23.79
C ALA A 343 13.80 7.52 24.68
N GLN A 344 12.65 7.02 25.12
CA GLN A 344 11.70 7.76 25.98
C GLN A 344 11.50 7.09 27.33
N GLU A 345 12.29 6.06 27.64
CA GLU A 345 12.28 5.32 28.92
C GLU A 345 10.87 4.89 29.33
N LEU A 346 10.17 4.20 28.40
CA LEU A 346 8.78 3.75 28.60
C LEU A 346 8.66 2.42 29.34
#